data_AF-A0A4Q7ZG20-F1
#
_entry.id   AF-A0A4Q7ZG20-F1
#
_cell.length_a   1.000
_cell.length_b   1.000
_cell.length_c   1.000
_cell.angle_alpha   90.00
_cell.angle_beta   90.00
_cell.angle_gamma   90.00
#
_symmetry.space_group_name_H-M   'P 1'
#
loop_
_entity.id
_entity.type
_entity.pdbx_description
1 polymer ?
#
loop_
_entity_poly.entity_id
_entity_poly.type
_entity_poly.pdbx_seq_one_letter_code
_entity_poly.pdbx_strand_id
1 'polypeptide(L)' 'MAEEPVYAPDQLKPGNRKLARIGALGSAAVMVMFFWGNHEGNTENLWLLIIALLLVLAVVADTVLRRNGLKPNDQ' A
#
# COMPACT_ATOMS: atom_id res chain seq x y z
N MET A 1 10.99 22.63 -28.67
CA MET A 1 11.59 21.59 -27.79
C MET A 1 10.91 21.75 -26.44
N ALA A 2 10.41 20.68 -25.84
CA ALA A 2 9.86 20.78 -24.48
C ALA A 2 11.04 21.02 -23.52
N GLU A 3 10.92 22.00 -22.64
CA GLU A 3 11.88 22.27 -21.57
C GLU A 3 11.96 21.03 -20.67
N GLU A 4 13.17 20.52 -20.43
CA GLU A 4 13.35 19.40 -19.49
C GLU A 4 13.05 19.89 -18.06
N PRO A 5 12.19 19.20 -17.29
CA PRO A 5 11.87 19.64 -15.94
C PRO A 5 13.12 19.64 -15.05
N VAL A 6 13.42 20.80 -14.46
CA VAL A 6 14.51 20.95 -13.49
C VAL A 6 14.04 20.45 -12.12
N TYR A 7 14.67 19.38 -11.63
CA TYR A 7 14.41 18.84 -10.31
C TYR A 7 15.46 19.31 -9.30
N ALA A 8 15.02 19.67 -8.10
CA ALA A 8 15.90 19.83 -6.95
C ALA A 8 16.50 18.48 -6.53
N PRO A 9 17.68 18.46 -5.87
CA PRO A 9 18.40 17.23 -5.53
C PRO A 9 17.60 16.21 -4.71
N ASP A 10 16.52 16.62 -4.05
CA ASP A 10 15.67 15.83 -3.17
C ASP A 10 14.32 15.43 -3.79
N GLN A 11 13.87 16.06 -4.89
CA GLN A 11 12.53 15.83 -5.47
C GLN A 11 12.32 14.41 -5.98
N LEU A 12 13.38 13.73 -6.42
CA LEU A 12 13.33 12.37 -6.95
C LEU A 12 13.72 11.32 -5.90
N LYS A 13 13.79 11.70 -4.61
CA LYS A 13 14.17 10.76 -3.56
C LYS A 13 13.10 9.66 -3.45
N PRO A 14 13.49 8.37 -3.56
CA PRO A 14 12.56 7.28 -3.39
C PRO A 14 11.90 7.33 -2.01
N GLY A 15 10.58 7.14 -1.97
CA GLY A 15 9.81 7.10 -0.74
C GLY A 15 10.24 5.96 0.21
N ASN A 16 9.91 6.09 1.49
CA ASN A 16 10.26 5.08 2.51
C ASN A 16 9.35 3.85 2.42
N ARG A 17 9.82 2.83 1.70
CA ARG A 17 9.09 1.57 1.47
C ARG A 17 8.75 0.82 2.75
N LYS A 18 9.63 0.87 3.76
CA LYS A 18 9.39 0.20 5.04
C LYS A 18 8.17 0.82 5.73
N LEU A 19 8.09 2.16 5.75
CA LEU A 19 6.93 2.86 6.30
C LEU A 19 5.66 2.59 5.49
N ALA A 20 5.74 2.55 4.16
CA ALA A 20 4.59 2.21 3.32
C ALA A 20 4.01 0.81 3.63
N ARG A 21 4.89 -0.20 3.80
CA ARG A 21 4.45 -1.57 4.17
C ARG A 21 3.85 -1.63 5.57
N ILE A 22 4.45 -0.94 6.54
CA ILE A 22 3.91 -0.86 7.91
C ILE A 22 2.55 -0.16 7.90
N GLY A 23 2.41 0.93 7.15
CA GLY A 23 1.14 1.64 7.00
C GLY A 23 0.06 0.76 6.38
N ALA A 24 0.36 0.04 5.29
CA ALA A 24 -0.59 -0.87 4.66
C ALA A 24 -1.03 -2.01 5.58
N LEU A 25 -0.09 -2.66 6.27
CA LEU A 25 -0.40 -3.76 7.20
C LEU A 25 -1.13 -3.26 8.46
N GLY A 26 -0.75 -2.09 8.98
CA GLY A 26 -1.42 -1.44 10.11
C GLY A 26 -2.87 -1.09 9.78
N SER A 27 -3.11 -0.48 8.61
CA SER A 27 -4.46 -0.17 8.13
C SER A 27 -5.31 -1.44 7.94
N ALA A 28 -4.73 -2.50 7.37
CA ALA A 28 -5.44 -3.78 7.23
C ALA A 28 -5.83 -4.37 8.60
N ALA A 29 -4.92 -4.32 9.58
CA ALA A 29 -5.22 -4.76 10.95
C ALA A 29 -6.35 -3.94 11.60
N VAL A 30 -6.33 -2.62 11.44
CA VAL A 30 -7.39 -1.73 11.93
C VAL A 30 -8.73 -2.04 11.27
N MET A 31 -8.76 -2.29 9.97
CA MET A 31 -9.99 -2.67 9.26
C MET A 31 -10.59 -3.97 9.79
N VAL A 32 -9.77 -4.97 10.12
CA VAL A 32 -10.26 -6.22 10.72
C VAL A 32 -10.79 -5.99 12.14
N MET A 33 -10.20 -5.06 12.91
CA MET A 33 -10.73 -4.71 14.23
C MET A 33 -12.16 -4.13 14.17
N PHE A 34 -12.54 -3.50 13.06
CA PHE A 34 -13.90 -3.00 12.84
C PHE A 34 -14.96 -4.10 12.66
N PHE A 35 -14.63 -5.40 12.74
CA PHE A 35 -15.65 -6.45 12.88
C PHE A 35 -16.19 -6.59 14.30
N TRP A 36 -15.51 -6.02 15.29
CA TRP A 36 -16.01 -5.98 16.66
C TRP A 36 -16.84 -4.71 16.89
N GLY A 37 -18.15 -4.89 17.03
CA GLY A 37 -19.08 -3.79 17.26
C GLY A 37 -20.53 -4.21 17.06
N ASN A 38 -21.44 -3.25 17.19
CA ASN A 38 -22.86 -3.45 16.88
C ASN A 38 -23.10 -3.25 15.38
N HIS A 39 -22.95 -4.32 14.60
CA HIS A 39 -23.23 -4.32 13.15
C HIS A 39 -24.63 -4.89 12.89
N GLU A 40 -25.49 -4.11 12.24
CA GLU A 40 -26.81 -4.60 11.79
C GLU A 40 -26.76 -5.23 10.39
N GLY A 41 -25.75 -4.88 9.59
CA GLY A 41 -25.60 -5.32 8.20
C GLY A 41 -24.23 -5.93 7.89
N ASN A 42 -24.19 -6.76 6.84
CA ASN A 42 -22.97 -7.43 6.37
C ASN A 42 -22.28 -6.73 5.19
N THR A 43 -22.94 -5.75 4.57
CA THR A 43 -22.36 -5.02 3.42
C THR A 43 -21.08 -4.31 3.80
N GLU A 44 -21.04 -3.67 4.97
CA GLU A 44 -19.84 -3.00 5.48
C GLU A 44 -18.73 -4.01 5.81
N ASN A 45 -19.07 -5.14 6.43
CA ASN A 45 -18.12 -6.21 6.73
C ASN A 45 -17.46 -6.75 5.47
N LEU A 46 -18.23 -6.91 4.38
CA LEU A 46 -17.70 -7.35 3.08
C LEU A 46 -16.68 -6.35 2.54
N TRP A 47 -16.98 -5.06 2.56
CA TRP A 47 -16.06 -4.03 2.08
C TRP A 47 -14.79 -3.89 2.94
N LEU A 48 -14.93 -3.95 4.26
CA LEU A 48 -13.80 -3.99 5.19
C LEU A 48 -12.88 -5.18 4.90
N LEU A 49 -13.45 -6.37 4.68
CA LEU A 49 -12.69 -7.57 4.34
C LEU A 49 -11.97 -7.42 2.99
N ILE A 50 -12.66 -6.95 1.96
CA ILE A 50 -12.11 -6.77 0.62
C ILE A 50 -10.92 -5.81 0.65
N ILE A 51 -11.07 -4.64 1.29
CA ILE A 51 -9.99 -3.64 1.33
C ILE A 51 -8.80 -4.15 2.15
N ALA A 52 -9.05 -4.79 3.29
CA ALA A 52 -8.00 -5.39 4.10
C ALA A 52 -7.20 -6.44 3.31
N LEU A 53 -7.88 -7.33 2.57
CA LEU A 53 -7.24 -8.32 1.71
C LEU A 53 -6.44 -7.67 0.58
N LEU A 54 -6.97 -6.63 -0.06
CA LEU A 54 -6.27 -5.91 -1.13
C LEU A 54 -4.96 -5.27 -0.62
N LEU A 55 -4.97 -4.67 0.57
CA LEU A 55 -3.76 -4.10 1.18
C LEU A 55 -2.70 -5.18 1.45
N VAL A 56 -3.12 -6.32 2.01
CA VAL A 56 -2.20 -7.44 2.27
C VAL A 56 -1.65 -8.00 0.97
N LEU A 57 -2.51 -8.24 -0.03
CA LEU A 57 -2.10 -8.74 -1.34
C LEU A 57 -1.15 -7.77 -2.05
N ALA A 58 -1.35 -6.46 -1.94
CA ALA A 58 -0.44 -5.47 -2.51
C ALA A 58 0.96 -5.55 -1.88
N VAL A 59 1.05 -5.71 -0.56
CA VAL A 59 2.34 -5.87 0.14
C VAL A 59 3.02 -7.19 -0.24
N VAL A 60 2.26 -8.27 -0.35
CA VAL A 60 2.77 -9.58 -0.78
C VAL A 60 3.28 -9.50 -2.21
N ALA A 61 2.48 -8.95 -3.14
CA ALA A 61 2.85 -8.78 -4.53
C ALA A 61 4.12 -7.92 -4.68
N ASP A 62 4.19 -6.77 -4.01
CA ASP A 62 5.40 -5.92 -4.00
C ASP A 62 6.63 -6.69 -3.50
N THR A 63 6.46 -7.48 -2.44
CA THR A 63 7.56 -8.27 -1.86
C THR A 63 8.02 -9.38 -2.81
N VAL A 64 7.09 -10.11 -3.42
CA VAL A 64 7.39 -11.20 -4.37
C VAL A 64 8.03 -10.66 -5.64
N LEU A 65 7.45 -9.62 -6.25
CA LEU A 65 7.99 -9.00 -7.47
C LEU A 65 9.42 -8.50 -7.27
N ARG A 66 9.70 -7.86 -6.13
CA ARG A 66 11.05 -7.36 -5.82
C ARG A 66 12.04 -8.48 -5.50
N ARG A 67 11.60 -9.55 -4.84
CA ARG A 67 12.43 -10.75 -4.65
C ARG A 67 12.83 -11.37 -5.99
N ASN A 68 11.94 -11.28 -6.98
CA ASN A 68 12.16 -11.80 -8.32
C ASN A 68 12.85 -10.80 -9.27
N GLY A 69 13.40 -9.70 -8.74
CA GLY A 69 14.24 -8.78 -9.51
C GLY A 69 13.51 -7.64 -10.20
N LEU A 70 12.25 -7.34 -9.83
CA LEU A 70 11.62 -6.09 -10.26
C LEU A 70 12.44 -4.89 -9.76
N LYS A 71 13.15 -4.26 -10.69
CA LYS A 71 13.92 -3.05 -10.42
C LYS A 71 12.97 -1.85 -10.37
N PRO A 72 13.21 -0.87 -9.49
CA PRO A 72 12.46 0.38 -9.53
C PRO A 72 12.70 1.06 -10.89
N ASN A 73 11.63 1.48 -11.56
CA ASN A 73 11.75 2.32 -12.76
C ASN A 73 12.17 3.77 -12.42
N ASP A 74 12.31 4.08 -11.14
CA ASP A 74 12.65 5.40 -10.61
C ASP A 74 14.19 5.59 -10.43
N GLN A 75 15.01 4.80 -11.15
CA GLN A 75 16.49 4.91 -11.14
C GLN A 75 17.03 5.44 -12.45
#